data_AF-A0A1A2IUV9-F1
#
_entry.id   AF-A0A1A2IUV9-F1
#
_cell.length_a   1.000
_cell.length_b   1.000
_cell.length_c   1.000
_cell.angle_alpha   90.00
_cell.angle_beta   90.00
_cell.angle_gamma   90.00
#
_symmetry.space_group_name_H-M   'P 1'
#
loop_
_entity.id
_entity.type
_entity.pdbx_description
1 polymer ?
#
loop_
_entity_poly.entity_id
_entity_poly.type
_entity_poly.pdbx_seq_one_letter_code
_entity_poly.pdbx_strand_id
1 'polypeptide(L)'
;MAWLLADAVTSGLTGYERTLVFVELGCGEGYLAIKRILTTLLSNPIPLPVSIFSKLAVWLNSYAGNPEESQLRMMLDVIRLQQFKAV
;
A
#
# COMPACT_ATOMS: atom_id res chain seq x y z
N MET A 1 4.20 9.68 0.16
CA MET A 1 4.19 8.20 0.05
C MET A 1 2.92 7.70 -0.63
N ALA A 2 1.73 8.06 -0.15
CA ALA A 2 0.45 7.57 -0.69
C ALA A 2 0.28 7.74 -2.21
N TRP A 3 0.59 8.92 -2.76
CA TRP A 3 0.57 9.17 -4.22
C TRP A 3 1.47 8.23 -5.02
N LEU A 4 2.70 7.99 -4.55
CA LEU A 4 3.66 7.10 -5.21
C LEU A 4 3.20 5.64 -5.16
N LEU A 5 2.55 5.22 -4.07
CA LEU A 5 1.99 3.87 -3.97
C LEU A 5 0.76 3.72 -4.89
N ALA A 6 -0.12 4.72 -4.94
CA ALA A 6 -1.29 4.73 -5.80
C ALA A 6 -0.91 4.63 -7.28
N ASP A 7 0.09 5.40 -7.73
CA ASP A 7 0.62 5.34 -9.09
C ASP A 7 1.11 3.93 -9.44
N ALA A 8 1.89 3.31 -8.53
CA ALA A 8 2.44 1.97 -8.73
C ALA A 8 1.40 0.86 -8.87
N VAL A 9 0.21 0.99 -8.28
CA VAL A 9 -0.86 -0.02 -8.34
C VAL A 9 -1.99 0.32 -9.31
N THR A 10 -2.01 1.54 -9.86
CA THR A 10 -3.18 2.10 -10.56
C THR A 10 -3.71 1.17 -11.66
N SER A 11 -2.83 0.56 -12.44
CA SER A 11 -3.20 -0.35 -13.54
C SER A 11 -3.85 -1.65 -13.08
N GLY A 12 -3.54 -2.12 -11.87
CA GLY A 12 -4.09 -3.35 -11.29
C GLY A 12 -5.37 -3.15 -10.48
N LEU A 13 -5.72 -1.91 -10.15
CA LEU A 13 -6.96 -1.59 -9.43
C LEU A 13 -8.18 -1.61 -10.33
N THR A 14 -9.30 -2.13 -9.82
CA THR A 14 -10.62 -1.94 -10.42
C THR A 14 -11.01 -0.45 -10.40
N GLY A 15 -11.98 -0.06 -11.25
CA GLY A 15 -12.47 1.32 -11.28
C GLY A 15 -13.03 1.80 -9.92
N TYR A 16 -13.66 0.90 -9.16
CA TYR A 16 -14.16 1.19 -7.82
C TYR A 16 -13.03 1.40 -6.81
N GLU A 17 -12.07 0.47 -6.74
CA GLU A 17 -10.92 0.59 -5.83
C GLU A 17 -10.10 1.86 -6.11
N ARG A 18 -9.85 2.12 -7.39
CA ARG A 18 -9.17 3.32 -7.85
C ARG A 18 -9.90 4.59 -7.38
N THR A 19 -11.22 4.64 -7.55
CA THR A 19 -12.03 5.79 -7.12
C THR A 19 -11.86 6.06 -5.62
N LEU A 20 -11.95 5.04 -4.79
CA LEU A 20 -11.83 5.21 -3.34
C LEU A 20 -10.44 5.69 -2.92
N VAL A 21 -9.38 5.16 -3.53
CA VAL A 21 -8.01 5.60 -3.27
C VAL A 21 -7.83 7.07 -3.63
N PHE A 22 -8.31 7.53 -4.79
CA PHE A 22 -8.17 8.93 -5.19
C PHE A 22 -9.07 9.88 -4.38
N VAL A 23 -10.22 9.42 -3.88
CA VAL A 23 -11.04 10.19 -2.94
C VAL A 23 -10.29 10.42 -1.62
N GLU A 24 -9.73 9.36 -1.02
CA GLU A 24 -8.93 9.48 0.21
C GLU A 24 -7.72 10.39 0.00
N LEU A 25 -7.02 10.26 -1.13
CA LEU A 25 -5.91 11.16 -1.49
C LEU A 25 -6.36 12.62 -1.66
N GLY A 26 -7.50 12.85 -2.33
CA GLY A 26 -8.05 14.19 -2.56
C GLY A 26 -8.48 14.90 -1.26
N CYS A 27 -8.92 14.13 -0.26
CA CYS A 27 -9.22 14.62 1.08
C CYS A 27 -7.97 14.85 1.95
N GLY A 28 -6.78 14.48 1.48
CA GLY A 28 -5.54 14.56 2.28
C GLY A 28 -5.31 13.37 3.22
N GLU A 29 -6.16 12.34 3.16
CA GLU A 29 -6.13 11.15 4.02
C GLU A 29 -5.12 10.11 3.54
N GLY A 30 -3.84 10.52 3.49
CA GLY A 30 -2.76 9.71 2.92
C GLY A 30 -2.56 8.35 3.62
N TYR A 31 -2.79 8.29 4.92
CA TYR A 31 -2.73 7.03 5.68
C TYR A 31 -3.85 6.07 5.28
N LEU A 32 -5.11 6.55 5.19
CA LEU A 32 -6.24 5.73 4.77
C LEU A 32 -6.03 5.20 3.35
N ALA A 33 -5.54 6.05 2.44
CA ALA A 33 -5.19 5.64 1.09
C ALA A 33 -4.15 4.51 1.07
N ILE A 34 -3.08 4.61 1.86
CA ILE A 34 -2.06 3.56 1.95
C ILE A 34 -2.66 2.28 2.51
N LYS A 35 -3.41 2.36 3.62
CA LYS A 35 -4.05 1.19 4.24
C LYS A 35 -5.02 0.51 3.28
N ARG A 36 -5.79 1.27 2.52
CA ARG A 36 -6.71 0.75 1.49
C ARG A 36 -5.95 0.04 0.39
N ILE A 37 -4.90 0.64 -0.16
CA ILE A 37 -4.08 0.00 -1.19
C ILE A 37 -3.50 -1.31 -0.68
N LEU A 38 -2.89 -1.33 0.51
CA LEU A 38 -2.35 -2.57 1.09
C LEU A 38 -3.45 -3.62 1.31
N THR A 39 -4.66 -3.22 1.72
CA THR A 39 -5.79 -4.13 1.88
C THR A 39 -6.22 -4.75 0.55
N THR A 40 -6.25 -3.97 -0.52
CA THR A 40 -6.49 -4.48 -1.88
C THR A 40 -5.42 -5.47 -2.29
N LEU A 41 -4.14 -5.15 -2.06
CA LEU A 41 -3.02 -6.03 -2.43
C LEU A 41 -3.03 -7.37 -1.69
N LEU A 42 -3.50 -7.41 -0.45
CA LEU A 42 -3.67 -8.66 0.30
C LEU A 42 -4.74 -9.56 -0.30
N SER A 43 -5.80 -8.98 -0.85
CA SER A 43 -6.94 -9.70 -1.42
C SER A 43 -6.72 -10.08 -2.89
N ASN A 44 -6.06 -9.20 -3.64
CA ASN A 44 -5.73 -9.36 -5.05
C ASN A 44 -4.25 -9.01 -5.26
N PRO A 45 -3.35 -10.00 -5.32
CA PRO A 45 -1.92 -9.75 -5.42
C PRO A 45 -1.55 -9.03 -6.73
N ILE A 46 -1.37 -7.70 -6.65
CA ILE A 46 -0.79 -6.91 -7.72
C ILE A 46 0.72 -6.81 -7.47
N PRO A 47 1.58 -7.11 -8.45
CA PRO A 47 3.03 -6.99 -8.31
C PRO A 47 3.42 -5.55 -7.98
N LEU A 48 4.27 -5.39 -6.97
CA LEU A 48 4.84 -4.11 -6.58
C LEU A 48 6.35 -4.15 -6.84
N PRO A 49 6.93 -3.12 -7.48
CA PRO A 49 8.38 -3.04 -7.61
C PRO A 49 9.06 -3.02 -6.23
N VAL A 50 10.20 -3.72 -6.11
CA VAL A 50 11.00 -3.77 -4.86
C VAL A 50 11.33 -2.37 -4.34
N SER A 51 11.56 -1.40 -5.25
CA SER A 51 11.80 -0.01 -4.88
C SER A 51 10.63 0.65 -4.13
N ILE A 52 9.39 0.25 -4.42
CA ILE A 52 8.19 0.75 -3.73
C ILE A 52 8.13 0.17 -2.32
N PHE A 53 8.42 -1.13 -2.14
CA PHE A 53 8.53 -1.75 -0.82
C PHE A 53 9.56 -1.04 0.04
N SER A 54 10.77 -0.80 -0.48
CA SER A 54 11.83 -0.12 0.26
C SER A 54 11.43 1.29 0.67
N LYS A 55 10.82 2.07 -0.23
CA LYS A 55 10.34 3.43 0.08
C LYS A 55 9.23 3.42 1.13
N LEU A 56 8.29 2.48 1.04
CA LEU A 56 7.21 2.35 2.01
C LEU A 56 7.73 1.92 3.39
N ALA A 57 8.68 0.98 3.44
CA ALA A 57 9.31 0.56 4.69
C ALA A 57 10.07 1.71 5.37
N VAL A 58 10.80 2.53 4.60
CA VAL A 58 11.48 3.72 5.11
C VAL A 58 10.47 4.76 5.60
N TRP A 59 9.38 4.98 4.86
CA TRP A 59 8.31 5.88 5.29
C TRP A 59 7.65 5.40 6.59
N LEU A 60 7.44 4.09 6.78
CA LEU A 60 6.89 3.55 8.03
C LEU A 60 7.79 3.81 9.25
N ASN A 61 9.10 4.01 9.06
CA ASN A 61 9.97 4.40 10.16
C ASN A 61 9.60 5.78 10.75
N SER A 62 8.93 6.67 9.99
CA SER A 62 8.43 7.94 10.54
C SER A 62 7.19 7.78 11.41
N TYR A 63 6.58 6.58 11.43
CA TYR A 63 5.43 6.22 12.26
C TYR A 63 5.86 5.42 13.51
N ALA A 64 7.16 5.38 13.82
CA ALA A 64 7.71 4.62 14.95
C ALA A 64 6.92 4.83 16.25
N GLY A 65 6.35 3.74 16.78
CA GLY A 65 5.60 3.76 18.04
C GLY A 65 4.11 4.08 17.92
N ASN A 66 3.61 4.34 16.71
CA ASN A 66 2.18 4.40 16.43
C ASN A 66 1.63 2.95 16.27
N PRO A 67 0.52 2.57 16.92
CA PRO A 67 -0.12 1.26 16.72
C PRO A 67 -0.38 0.90 15.25
N GLU A 68 -0.65 1.91 14.42
CA GLU A 68 -0.87 1.77 12.98
C GLU A 68 0.37 1.30 12.21
N GLU A 69 1.57 1.63 12.70
CA GLU A 69 2.83 1.19 12.12
C GLU A 69 2.91 -0.34 12.10
N SER A 70 2.63 -0.98 13.24
CA SER A 70 2.70 -2.43 13.39
C SER A 70 1.73 -3.12 12.43
N GLN A 71 0.53 -2.57 12.27
CA GLN A 71 -0.46 -3.08 11.32
C GLN A 71 0.06 -2.98 9.88
N LEU A 72 0.52 -1.80 9.45
CA LEU A 72 0.99 -1.59 8.08
C LEU A 72 2.25 -2.42 7.76
N ARG A 73 3.16 -2.60 8.72
CA ARG A 73 4.33 -3.47 8.55
C ARG A 73 3.93 -4.93 8.33
N MET A 74 3.02 -5.45 9.15
CA MET A 74 2.51 -6.81 8.97
C MET A 74 1.87 -7.01 7.60
N MET A 75 1.05 -6.06 7.14
CA MET A 75 0.45 -6.12 5.81
C MET A 75 1.54 -6.15 4.72
N LEU A 76 2.57 -5.30 4.85
CA LEU A 76 3.67 -5.22 3.89
C LEU A 76 4.46 -6.53 3.79
N ASP A 77 4.74 -7.18 4.91
CA ASP A 77 5.46 -8.45 4.96
C ASP A 77 4.65 -9.58 4.31
N VAL A 78 3.33 -9.63 4.54
CA VAL A 78 2.45 -10.62 3.90
C VAL A 78 2.40 -10.40 2.39
N ILE A 79 2.24 -9.15 1.93
CA ILE A 79 2.23 -8.84 0.48
C ILE A 79 3.55 -9.25 -0.16
N ARG A 80 4.68 -8.97 0.51
CA ARG A 80 6.00 -9.39 0.02
C ARG A 80 6.09 -10.91 -0.15
N LEU A 81 5.60 -11.66 0.83
CA LEU A 81 5.56 -13.13 0.76
C LEU A 81 4.62 -13.64 -0.35
N GLN A 82 3.47 -13.00 -0.56
CA GLN A 82 2.54 -13.34 -1.64
C GLN A 82 3.19 -13.17 -3.01
N GLN A 83 3.94 -12.08 -3.22
CA GLN A 83 4.61 -11.83 -4.50
C GLN A 83 5.76 -12.81 -4.78
N PHE A 84 6.47 -13.27 -3.75
CA PHE A 84 7.48 -14.34 -3.93
C PHE A 84 6.88 -15.70 -4.29
N LYS A 85 5.66 -16.00 -3.86
CA LYS A 85 4.97 -17.26 -4.19
C LYS A 85 4.35 -17.27 -5.59
N ALA A 86 4.15 -16.10 -6.18
CA ALA A 86 3.56 -15.94 -7.51
C ALA A 86 4.60 -15.99 -8.65
N VAL A 87 5.88 -16.14 -8.33
CA VAL A 87 7.04 -16.30 -9.25
C VAL A 87 7.45 -17.76 -9.27
#